data_AF-A0A936ET74-F1
#
_entry.id   AF-A0A936ET74-F1
#
_cell.length_a   1.000
_cell.length_b   1.000
_cell.length_c   1.000
_cell.angle_alpha   90.00
_cell.angle_beta   90.00
_cell.angle_gamma   90.00
#
_symmetry.space_group_name_H-M   'P 1'
#
loop_
_entity.id
_entity.type
_entity.pdbx_description
1 polymer ?
#
loop_
_entity_poly.entity_id
_entity_poly.type
_entity_poly.pdbx_seq_one_letter_code
_entity_poly.pdbx_strand_id
1 'polypeptide(L)'
;MTYSPDEIAHVRRRFGYRRIHDLLRPEFAGVNHKRVLRLYQQANLSVRKRKKAKRPVSERVPLQLAGAVNVVWSMDFVSDSLANGRRIKCLTVADDFSHECVQIGIDFGIR
;
A
#
# COMPACT_ATOMS: atom_id res chain seq x y z
N MET A 1 37.42 -14.50 10.21
CA MET A 1 37.01 -14.25 8.82
C MET A 1 36.40 -12.87 8.81
N THR A 2 37.13 -11.89 8.28
CA THR A 2 36.75 -10.47 8.32
C THR A 2 35.72 -10.24 7.22
N TYR A 3 34.46 -10.01 7.58
CA TYR A 3 33.43 -9.81 6.56
C TYR A 3 33.41 -8.37 6.08
N SER A 4 33.49 -8.17 4.77
CA SER A 4 33.32 -6.87 4.14
C SER A 4 31.82 -6.53 3.97
N PRO A 5 31.40 -5.24 3.96
CA PRO A 5 30.01 -4.86 3.76
C PRO A 5 29.35 -5.46 2.50
N ASP A 6 30.14 -5.65 1.44
CA ASP A 6 29.71 -6.28 0.18
C ASP A 6 29.39 -7.77 0.33
N GLU A 7 30.23 -8.54 1.04
CA GLU A 7 29.98 -9.97 1.28
C GLU A 7 28.66 -10.17 2.04
N ILE A 8 28.43 -9.38 3.10
CA ILE A 8 27.18 -9.43 3.88
C ILE A 8 25.99 -9.03 3.00
N ALA A 9 26.14 -8.03 2.14
CA ALA A 9 25.08 -7.60 1.23
C ALA A 9 24.74 -8.66 0.17
N HIS A 10 25.71 -9.42 -0.33
CA HIS A 10 25.45 -10.48 -1.32
C HIS A 10 24.73 -11.67 -0.68
N VAL A 11 25.13 -12.08 0.53
CA VAL A 11 24.45 -13.16 1.28
C VAL A 11 23.06 -12.71 1.76
N ARG A 12 22.93 -11.46 2.22
CA ARG A 12 21.72 -10.92 2.85
C ARG A 12 21.22 -9.66 2.17
N ARG A 13 20.89 -9.78 0.89
CA ARG A 13 20.49 -8.67 -0.01
C ARG A 13 19.48 -7.68 0.57
N ARG A 14 18.53 -8.12 1.40
CA ARG A 14 17.45 -7.27 1.96
C ARG A 14 17.81 -6.52 3.25
N PHE A 15 19.01 -6.65 3.77
CA PHE A 15 19.38 -6.06 5.06
C PHE A 15 19.51 -4.54 5.01
N GLY A 16 19.95 -4.01 3.87
CA GLY A 16 20.26 -2.58 3.73
C GLY A 16 21.44 -2.16 4.61
N TYR A 17 21.95 -0.95 4.38
CA TYR A 17 23.18 -0.48 5.02
C TYR A 17 23.11 -0.43 6.56
N ARG A 18 21.93 -0.20 7.15
CA ARG A 18 21.77 -0.11 8.63
C ARG A 18 21.96 -1.46 9.31
N ARG A 19 21.28 -2.52 8.84
CA ARG A 19 21.50 -3.86 9.41
C ARG A 19 22.89 -4.39 9.12
N ILE A 20 23.49 -4.05 7.98
CA ILE A 20 24.89 -4.39 7.68
C ILE A 20 25.82 -3.68 8.68
N HIS A 21 25.59 -2.39 8.98
CA HIS A 21 26.34 -1.65 10.00
C HIS A 21 26.21 -2.29 11.39
N ASP A 22 25.01 -2.70 11.79
CA ASP A 22 24.81 -3.37 13.09
C ASP A 22 25.54 -4.72 13.18
N LEU A 23 25.58 -5.49 12.08
CA LEU A 23 26.33 -6.75 12.02
C LEU A 23 27.85 -6.54 12.06
N LEU A 24 28.35 -5.45 11.47
CA LEU A 24 29.78 -5.13 11.44
C LEU A 24 30.27 -4.47 12.74
N ARG A 25 29.36 -4.03 13.61
CA ARG A 25 29.70 -3.31 14.85
C ARG A 25 30.68 -4.05 15.77
N PRO A 26 30.60 -5.38 15.97
CA PRO A 26 31.54 -6.09 16.84
C PRO A 26 32.98 -6.07 16.33
N GLU A 27 33.19 -6.20 15.01
CA GLU A 27 34.52 -6.25 14.38
C GLU A 27 35.07 -4.85 14.07
N PHE A 28 34.19 -3.89 13.80
CA PHE A 28 34.53 -2.53 13.38
C PHE A 28 33.94 -1.49 14.33
N ALA A 29 34.26 -1.62 15.62
CA ALA A 29 33.80 -0.70 16.65
C ALA A 29 34.22 0.75 16.33
N GLY A 30 33.32 1.71 16.55
CA GLY A 30 33.57 3.13 16.27
C GLY A 30 33.37 3.57 14.82
N VAL A 31 33.14 2.64 13.87
CA VAL A 31 32.80 3.03 12.49
C VAL A 31 31.42 3.67 12.45
N ASN A 32 31.36 4.92 11.99
CA ASN A 32 30.11 5.63 11.78
C ASN A 32 29.29 4.97 10.66
N HIS A 33 28.00 4.75 10.88
CA HIS A 33 27.05 4.19 9.90
C HIS A 33 27.06 4.93 8.54
N LYS A 34 27.43 6.22 8.52
CA LYS A 34 27.59 7.00 7.28
C LYS A 34 28.70 6.44 6.37
N ARG A 35 29.77 5.88 6.93
CA ARG A 35 30.84 5.24 6.14
C ARG A 35 30.32 3.97 5.44
N VAL A 36 29.56 3.14 6.17
CA VAL A 36 28.91 1.95 5.61
C VAL A 36 27.91 2.33 4.52
N LEU A 37 27.12 3.39 4.72
CA LEU A 37 26.21 3.90 3.70
C LEU A 37 26.95 4.29 2.40
N ARG A 38 28.08 5.00 2.51
CA ARG A 38 28.87 5.41 1.33
C ARG A 38 29.40 4.21 0.55
N LEU A 39 30.02 3.24 1.24
CA LEU A 39 30.50 2.01 0.61
C LEU A 39 29.36 1.22 -0.03
N TYR A 40 28.20 1.13 0.65
CA TYR A 40 27.01 0.44 0.14
C TYR A 40 26.45 1.08 -1.13
N GLN A 41 26.49 2.41 -1.22
CA GLN A 41 26.09 3.16 -2.41
C GLN A 41 27.12 3.03 -3.55
N GLN A 42 28.41 3.17 -3.25
CA GLN A 42 29.49 3.02 -4.23
C GLN A 42 29.49 1.61 -4.87
N ALA A 43 29.19 0.58 -4.08
CA ALA A 43 29.07 -0.79 -4.54
C ALA A 43 27.70 -1.14 -5.15
N ASN A 44 26.79 -0.17 -5.34
CA ASN A 44 25.45 -0.37 -5.92
C ASN A 44 24.63 -1.49 -5.26
N LEU A 45 24.79 -1.69 -3.95
CA LEU A 45 24.20 -2.83 -3.22
C LEU A 45 22.70 -2.64 -2.89
N SER A 46 22.12 -1.49 -3.26
CA SER A 46 20.72 -1.17 -2.98
C SER A 46 19.76 -2.11 -3.70
N VAL A 47 18.81 -2.69 -2.95
CA VAL A 47 17.76 -3.53 -3.54
C VAL A 47 16.85 -2.66 -4.41
N ARG A 48 16.76 -2.99 -5.70
CA ARG A 48 15.82 -2.34 -6.62
C ARG A 48 14.39 -2.54 -6.12
N LYS A 49 13.70 -1.44 -5.82
CA LYS A 49 12.26 -1.46 -5.52
C LYS A 49 11.51 -1.87 -6.79
N ARG A 50 10.64 -2.87 -6.70
CA ARG A 50 9.71 -3.21 -7.78
C ARG A 50 8.81 -2.00 -8.03
N LYS A 51 8.89 -1.39 -9.21
CA LYS A 51 7.95 -0.33 -9.60
C LYS A 51 6.56 -0.96 -9.67
N LYS A 52 5.56 -0.36 -9.04
CA LYS A 52 4.16 -0.74 -9.28
C LYS A 52 3.89 -0.51 -10.78
N ALA A 53 3.31 -1.50 -11.45
CA ALA A 53 2.87 -1.33 -12.82
C ALA A 53 1.89 -0.15 -12.87
N LYS A 54 2.15 0.83 -13.73
CA LYS A 54 1.19 1.91 -13.97
C LYS A 54 0.05 1.29 -14.77
N ARG A 55 -1.17 1.30 -14.22
CA ARG A 55 -2.36 0.98 -15.00
C ARG A 55 -2.54 2.10 -16.04
N PRO A 56 -2.92 1.80 -17.29
CA PRO A 56 -3.30 2.83 -18.24
C PRO A 56 -4.39 3.70 -17.62
N VAL A 57 -4.31 5.01 -17.83
CA VAL A 57 -5.37 5.93 -17.42
C VAL A 57 -6.55 5.63 -18.34
N SER A 58 -7.64 5.10 -17.78
CA SER A 58 -8.90 4.99 -18.51
C SER A 58 -9.39 6.40 -18.82
N GLU A 59 -9.89 6.61 -20.04
CA GLU A 59 -10.64 7.82 -20.37
C GLU A 59 -11.85 7.93 -19.43
N ARG A 60 -12.05 9.11 -18.84
CA ARG A 60 -13.19 9.36 -17.97
C ARG A 60 -14.40 9.66 -18.85
N VAL A 61 -15.34 8.73 -18.93
CA VAL A 61 -16.65 8.99 -19.54
C VAL A 61 -17.48 9.79 -18.53
N PRO A 62 -18.09 10.93 -18.93
CA PRO A 62 -19.01 11.65 -18.07
C PRO A 62 -20.18 10.76 -17.65
N LEU A 63 -20.57 10.83 -16.38
CA LEU A 63 -21.77 10.14 -15.90
C LEU A 63 -23.02 10.78 -16.52
N GLN A 64 -24.03 9.95 -16.81
CA GLN A 64 -25.32 10.45 -17.27
C GLN A 64 -26.02 11.19 -16.12
N LEU A 65 -26.40 12.44 -16.35
CA LEU A 65 -27.19 13.21 -15.39
C LEU A 65 -28.61 12.62 -15.30
N ALA A 66 -29.12 12.48 -14.07
CA ALA A 66 -30.50 12.07 -13.84
C ALA A 66 -31.46 13.21 -14.24
N GLY A 67 -32.44 12.91 -15.10
CA GLY A 67 -33.43 13.90 -15.56
C GLY A 67 -34.71 13.96 -14.73
N ALA A 68 -34.96 12.95 -13.91
CA ALA A 68 -36.10 12.84 -13.00
C ALA A 68 -35.82 11.79 -11.92
N VAL A 69 -36.65 11.78 -10.87
CA VAL A 69 -36.63 10.78 -9.80
C VAL A 69 -36.88 9.38 -10.37
N ASN A 70 -36.21 8.36 -9.83
CA ASN A 70 -36.30 6.96 -10.21
C ASN A 70 -35.83 6.62 -11.63
N VAL A 71 -35.00 7.48 -12.24
CA VAL A 71 -34.43 7.24 -13.58
C VAL A 71 -33.02 6.67 -13.52
N VAL A 72 -32.19 7.16 -12.59
CA VAL A 72 -30.81 6.73 -12.41
C VAL A 72 -30.56 6.52 -10.93
N TRP A 73 -30.05 5.34 -10.58
CA TRP A 73 -29.64 5.02 -9.22
C TRP A 73 -28.14 4.73 -9.18
N SER A 74 -27.46 5.35 -8.23
CA SER A 74 -26.09 4.97 -7.86
C SER A 74 -26.14 3.93 -6.75
N MET A 75 -25.21 2.99 -6.80
CA MET A 75 -25.00 2.03 -5.72
C MET A 75 -23.53 1.97 -5.33
N ASP A 76 -23.27 1.81 -4.04
CA ASP A 76 -21.92 1.62 -3.51
C ASP A 76 -21.92 0.68 -2.31
N PHE A 77 -20.74 0.16 -1.97
CA PHE A 77 -20.51 -0.65 -0.78
C PHE A 77 -19.73 0.11 0.27
N VAL A 78 -20.35 0.33 1.43
CA VAL A 78 -19.70 0.89 2.62
C VAL A 78 -19.29 -0.26 3.54
N SER A 79 -18.01 -0.33 3.93
CA SER A 79 -17.55 -1.29 4.94
C SER A 79 -17.44 -0.62 6.29
N ASP A 80 -17.98 -1.28 7.32
CA ASP A 80 -17.90 -0.81 8.71
C ASP A 80 -17.66 -1.99 9.66
N SER A 81 -17.55 -1.72 10.96
CA SER A 81 -17.37 -2.71 12.03
C SER A 81 -18.21 -2.34 13.25
N LEU A 82 -18.94 -3.31 13.77
CA LEU A 82 -19.71 -3.18 15.01
C LEU A 82 -18.75 -3.09 16.21
N ALA A 83 -19.27 -2.63 17.36
CA ALA A 83 -18.50 -2.51 18.60
C ALA A 83 -17.86 -3.84 19.07
N ASN A 84 -18.42 -4.99 18.65
CA ASN A 84 -17.87 -6.32 18.93
C ASN A 84 -16.79 -6.78 17.93
N GLY A 85 -16.34 -5.90 17.02
CA GLY A 85 -15.32 -6.20 16.01
C GLY A 85 -15.83 -6.97 14.79
N ARG A 86 -17.12 -7.31 14.73
CA ARG A 86 -17.71 -7.97 13.56
C ARG A 86 -17.83 -6.98 12.41
N ARG A 87 -17.22 -7.31 11.26
CA ARG A 87 -17.28 -6.50 10.05
C ARG A 87 -18.65 -6.63 9.39
N ILE A 88 -19.17 -5.51 8.88
CA ILE A 88 -20.37 -5.43 8.07
C ILE A 88 -20.03 -4.76 6.73
N LYS A 89 -20.79 -5.11 5.69
CA LYS A 89 -20.84 -4.34 4.46
C LYS A 89 -22.29 -3.92 4.19
N CYS A 90 -22.46 -2.66 3.83
CA CYS A 90 -23.73 -2.07 3.50
C CYS A 90 -23.75 -1.76 2.00
N LEU A 91 -24.69 -2.34 1.25
CA LEU A 91 -25.04 -1.88 -0.09
C LEU A 91 -25.96 -0.67 0.06
N THR A 92 -25.47 0.51 -0.30
CA THR A 92 -26.26 1.74 -0.34
C THR A 92 -26.75 1.97 -1.75
N VAL A 93 -28.05 2.22 -1.92
CA VAL A 93 -28.67 2.61 -3.20
C VAL A 93 -29.28 3.99 -3.02
N ALA A 94 -28.85 4.94 -3.84
CA ALA A 94 -29.32 6.33 -3.82
C ALA A 94 -29.91 6.71 -5.18
N ASP A 95 -30.96 7.53 -5.14
CA ASP A 95 -31.49 8.16 -6.35
C ASP A 95 -30.64 9.38 -6.72
N ASP A 96 -30.14 9.43 -7.95
CA ASP A 96 -29.19 10.46 -8.38
C ASP A 96 -29.86 11.82 -8.63
N PHE A 97 -31.20 11.88 -8.73
CA PHE A 97 -31.93 13.13 -8.89
C PHE A 97 -32.35 13.73 -7.55
N SER A 98 -33.04 12.95 -6.70
CA SER A 98 -33.52 13.42 -5.40
C SER A 98 -32.46 13.42 -4.31
N HIS A 99 -31.35 12.70 -4.52
CA HIS A 99 -30.33 12.41 -3.50
C HIS A 99 -30.87 11.67 -2.28
N GLU A 100 -32.02 11.01 -2.42
CA GLU A 100 -32.60 10.19 -1.36
C GLU A 100 -31.98 8.79 -1.35
N CYS A 101 -31.78 8.26 -0.15
CA CYS A 101 -31.38 6.87 0.02
C CYS A 101 -32.60 5.97 -0.15
N VAL A 102 -32.65 5.26 -1.28
CA VAL A 102 -33.75 4.38 -1.64
C VAL A 102 -33.70 3.09 -0.83
N GLN A 103 -32.49 2.55 -0.62
CA GLN A 103 -32.31 1.30 0.11
C GLN A 103 -30.91 1.18 0.74
N ILE A 104 -30.86 0.56 1.92
CA ILE A 104 -29.61 0.09 2.55
C ILE A 104 -29.76 -1.39 2.87
N GLY A 105 -29.03 -2.24 2.16
CA GLY A 105 -28.91 -3.66 2.48
C GLY A 105 -27.66 -3.92 3.31
N ILE A 106 -27.78 -4.60 4.45
CA ILE A 106 -26.65 -4.87 5.35
C ILE A 106 -26.44 -6.38 5.41
N ASP A 107 -25.21 -6.82 5.19
CA ASP A 107 -24.83 -8.22 5.39
C ASP A 107 -23.37 -8.35 5.87
N PHE A 108 -23.06 -9.49 6.47
CA PHE A 108 -21.76 -9.85 7.02
C PHE A 108 -20.90 -10.63 6.01
N GLY A 109 -21.49 -11.15 4.93
CA GLY A 109 -20.89 -12.12 4.02
C GLY A 109 -20.44 -11.60 2.64
N ILE A 110 -20.71 -10.34 2.30
CA ILE A 110 -20.38 -9.79 0.98
C ILE A 110 -18.85 -9.72 0.83
N ARG A 111 -18.25 -10.68 0.12
CA ARG A 111 -16.81 -10.73 -0.14
C ARG A 111 -16.42 -9.87 -1.33
#